data_AF-A0A2K8XFW1-F1
#
_entry.id   AF-A0A2K8XFW1-F1
#
_cell.length_a   1.000
_cell.length_b   1.000
_cell.length_c   1.000
_cell.angle_alpha   90.00
_cell.angle_beta   90.00
_cell.angle_gamma   90.00
#
_symmetry.space_group_name_H-M   'P 1'
#
loop_
_entity.id
_entity.type
_entity.pdbx_description
1 polymer ?
#
loop_
_entity_poly.entity_id
_entity_poly.type
_entity_poly.pdbx_seq_one_letter_code
_entity_poly.pdbx_strand_id
1 'polypeptide(L)'
;MKKLFDITFEILMFLSRATGFSYKEINIIVWFILIPLSWAFLIDKIYKFNYIKIISIIVISITLLFINDFTVFSNWLFDISADFLKGFDSVGSNYTASSVIICVFIPIAIYFLLIKKAYFFKHHKTEK
;
A
#
# COMPACT_ATOMS: atom_id res chain seq x y z
N MET A 1 -16.34 9.00 -6.06
CA MET A 1 -15.12 8.36 -6.60
C MET A 1 -14.16 9.37 -7.22
N LYS A 2 -14.57 10.15 -8.24
CA LYS A 2 -13.69 11.11 -8.92
C LYS A 2 -12.94 12.07 -7.97
N LYS A 3 -13.63 12.75 -7.05
CA LYS A 3 -12.97 13.63 -6.06
C LYS A 3 -11.92 12.93 -5.20
N LEU A 4 -12.17 11.70 -4.75
CA LEU A 4 -11.20 10.92 -3.95
C LEU A 4 -10.01 10.49 -4.79
N PHE A 5 -10.27 10.12 -6.05
CA PHE A 5 -9.22 9.82 -7.02
C PHE A 5 -8.33 11.03 -7.26
N ASP A 6 -8.94 12.20 -7.52
CA ASP A 6 -8.22 13.45 -7.80
C ASP A 6 -7.35 13.86 -6.60
N ILE A 7 -7.88 13.80 -5.37
CA ILE A 7 -7.11 14.07 -4.14
C ILE A 7 -5.95 13.09 -4.00
N THR A 8 -6.19 11.79 -4.23
CA THR A 8 -5.14 10.77 -4.13
C THR A 8 -4.06 11.03 -5.17
N PHE A 9 -4.45 11.35 -6.40
CA PHE A 9 -3.55 11.69 -7.49
C PHE A 9 -2.71 12.94 -7.17
N GLU A 10 -3.32 14.01 -6.64
CA GLU A 10 -2.63 15.23 -6.24
C GLU A 10 -1.58 14.97 -5.16
N ILE A 11 -1.90 14.16 -4.15
CA ILE A 11 -0.94 13.77 -3.09
C ILE A 11 0.24 13.02 -3.69
N LEU A 12 0.00 12.06 -4.58
CA LEU A 12 1.08 11.32 -5.25
C LEU A 12 1.92 12.23 -6.13
N MET A 13 1.30 13.13 -6.87
CA MET A 13 1.99 14.11 -7.72
C MET A 13 2.84 15.06 -6.89
N PHE A 14 2.35 15.48 -5.71
CA PHE A 14 3.14 16.25 -4.76
C PHE A 14 4.37 15.48 -4.29
N LEU A 15 4.21 14.21 -3.89
CA LEU A 15 5.33 13.36 -3.49
C LEU A 15 6.33 13.13 -4.64
N SER A 16 5.84 12.96 -5.86
CA SER A 16 6.67 12.84 -7.07
C SER A 16 7.54 14.08 -7.27
N ARG A 17 6.95 15.27 -7.17
CA ARG A 17 7.70 16.54 -7.26
C ARG A 17 8.68 16.73 -6.11
N ALA A 18 8.32 16.30 -4.90
CA ALA A 18 9.16 16.47 -3.71
C ALA A 18 10.38 15.54 -3.68
N THR A 19 10.26 14.35 -4.27
CA THR A 19 11.31 13.31 -4.22
C THR A 19 12.12 13.18 -5.50
N GLY A 20 11.62 13.69 -6.63
CA GLY A 20 12.20 13.52 -7.95
C GLY A 20 11.84 12.20 -8.64
N PHE A 21 11.12 11.29 -7.95
CA PHE A 21 10.56 10.08 -8.57
C PHE A 21 9.35 10.42 -9.44
N SER A 22 9.13 9.62 -10.48
CA SER A 22 7.93 9.69 -11.30
C SER A 22 6.68 9.29 -10.51
N TYR A 23 5.51 9.69 -11.02
CA TYR A 23 4.21 9.29 -10.46
C TYR A 23 4.08 7.77 -10.31
N LYS A 24 4.51 7.00 -11.32
CA LYS A 24 4.42 5.53 -11.31
C LYS A 24 5.32 4.92 -10.23
N GLU A 25 6.55 5.42 -10.09
CA GLU A 25 7.48 5.02 -9.03
C GLU A 25 6.92 5.31 -7.64
N ILE A 26 6.39 6.53 -7.42
CA ILE A 26 5.75 6.87 -6.15
C ILE A 26 4.54 5.96 -5.86
N ASN A 27 3.77 5.62 -6.89
CA ASN A 27 2.66 4.69 -6.74
C ASN A 27 3.16 3.32 -6.24
N ILE A 28 4.18 2.75 -6.88
CA ILE A 28 4.78 1.48 -6.43
C ILE A 28 5.34 1.61 -5.00
N ILE A 29 6.06 2.67 -4.68
CA ILE A 29 6.61 2.89 -3.34
C ILE A 29 5.49 2.94 -2.29
N VAL A 30 4.43 3.71 -2.52
CA VAL A 30 3.35 3.86 -1.53
C VAL A 30 2.59 2.56 -1.33
N TRP A 31 2.13 1.94 -2.43
CA TRP A 31 1.20 0.81 -2.33
C TRP A 31 1.86 -0.55 -2.17
N PHE A 32 3.07 -0.75 -2.70
CA PHE A 32 3.76 -2.05 -2.61
C PHE A 32 4.83 -2.08 -1.52
N ILE A 33 5.33 -0.93 -1.06
CA ILE A 33 6.39 -0.87 -0.04
C ILE A 33 5.85 -0.30 1.27
N LEU A 34 5.42 0.96 1.29
CA LEU A 34 5.11 1.68 2.53
C LEU A 34 3.87 1.11 3.25
N ILE A 35 2.76 0.89 2.54
CA ILE A 35 1.53 0.37 3.13
C ILE A 35 1.72 -1.07 3.66
N PRO A 36 2.28 -2.03 2.90
CA PRO A 36 2.51 -3.37 3.42
C PRO A 36 3.50 -3.40 4.58
N LEU A 37 4.55 -2.57 4.51
CA LEU A 37 5.53 -2.49 5.60
C LEU A 37 4.89 -1.94 6.87
N SER A 38 4.07 -0.89 6.79
CA SER A 38 3.38 -0.35 7.98
C SER A 38 2.43 -1.38 8.61
N TRP A 39 1.77 -2.23 7.81
CA TRP A 39 0.97 -3.33 8.31
C TRP A 39 1.82 -4.38 9.01
N ALA A 40 3.00 -4.71 8.49
CA ALA A 40 3.95 -5.60 9.16
C ALA A 40 4.31 -5.09 10.56
N PHE A 41 4.57 -3.78 10.72
CA PHE A 41 4.80 -3.17 12.03
C PHE A 41 3.59 -3.28 12.97
N LEU A 42 2.38 -3.08 12.47
CA LEU A 42 1.16 -3.22 13.28
C LEU A 42 0.91 -4.68 13.69
N ILE A 43 1.16 -5.64 12.80
CA ILE A 43 1.04 -7.07 13.06
C ILE A 43 2.05 -7.50 14.14
N ASP A 44 3.33 -7.14 13.98
CA ASP A 44 4.36 -7.39 14.99
C ASP A 44 3.96 -6.86 16.36
N LYS A 45 3.39 -5.64 16.41
CA LYS A 45 2.86 -5.05 17.65
C LYS A 45 1.72 -5.85 18.26
N ILE A 46 0.80 -6.36 17.44
CA ILE A 46 -0.35 -7.17 17.89
C ILE A 46 0.12 -8.47 18.54
N TYR A 47 1.06 -9.17 17.89
CA TYR A 47 1.49 -10.50 18.32
C TYR A 47 2.75 -10.50 19.20
N LYS A 48 3.35 -9.32 19.45
CA LYS A 48 4.54 -9.11 20.28
C LYS A 48 5.80 -9.85 19.79
N PHE A 49 5.90 -10.12 18.50
CA PHE A 49 7.14 -10.58 17.87
C PHE A 49 7.68 -9.51 16.92
N ASN A 50 8.92 -9.68 16.44
CA ASN A 50 9.57 -8.73 15.53
C ASN A 50 9.86 -9.32 14.15
N TYR A 51 9.41 -10.56 13.88
CA TYR A 51 9.83 -11.30 12.70
C TYR A 51 9.19 -10.77 11.42
N ILE A 52 7.93 -10.32 11.43
CA ILE A 52 7.23 -9.96 10.20
C ILE A 52 7.79 -8.67 9.62
N LYS A 53 8.05 -7.63 10.43
CA LYS A 53 8.70 -6.42 9.91
C LYS A 53 10.11 -6.68 9.42
N ILE A 54 10.88 -7.54 10.12
CA ILE A 54 12.25 -7.87 9.73
C ILE A 54 12.25 -8.60 8.38
N ILE A 55 11.40 -9.62 8.23
CA ILE A 55 11.25 -10.35 6.96
C ILE A 55 10.78 -9.41 5.85
N SER A 56 9.79 -8.54 6.11
CA SER A 56 9.33 -7.57 5.11
C SER A 56 10.46 -6.63 4.67
N ILE A 57 11.26 -6.08 5.59
CA ILE A 57 12.40 -5.21 5.27
C ILE A 57 13.45 -5.97 4.46
N ILE A 58 13.77 -7.22 4.84
CA ILE A 58 14.74 -8.06 4.13
C ILE A 58 14.25 -8.33 2.70
N VAL A 59 12.99 -8.75 2.54
CA VAL A 59 12.42 -9.03 1.21
C VAL A 59 12.42 -7.76 0.35
N ILE A 60 11.96 -6.63 0.87
CA ILE A 60 11.99 -5.35 0.15
C ILE A 60 13.43 -4.99 -0.25
N SER A 61 14.38 -5.08 0.68
CA SER A 61 15.79 -4.74 0.42
C SER A 61 16.39 -5.65 -0.66
N ILE A 62 16.17 -6.96 -0.57
CA ILE A 62 16.63 -7.91 -1.58
C ILE A 62 15.99 -7.59 -2.93
N THR A 63 14.67 -7.43 -3.00
CA THR A 63 13.99 -7.08 -4.26
C THR A 63 14.58 -5.82 -4.88
N LEU A 64 14.80 -4.76 -4.09
CA LEU A 64 15.40 -3.51 -4.57
C LEU A 64 16.85 -3.70 -5.06
N LEU A 65 17.65 -4.57 -4.44
CA LEU A 65 19.02 -4.86 -4.88
C LEU A 65 19.08 -5.66 -6.18
N PHE A 66 18.07 -6.48 -6.47
CA PHE A 66 17.99 -7.25 -7.71
C PHE A 66 17.39 -6.46 -8.89
N ILE A 67 16.83 -5.27 -8.63
CA ILE A 67 16.30 -4.39 -9.67
C ILE A 67 17.45 -3.51 -10.21
N ASN A 68 17.83 -3.75 -11.46
CA ASN A 68 18.87 -2.95 -12.13
C ASN A 68 18.39 -1.54 -12.48
N ASP A 69 17.12 -1.40 -12.88
CA ASP A 69 16.50 -0.13 -13.25
C ASP A 69 15.13 -0.03 -12.58
N PHE A 70 15.06 0.82 -11.56
CA PHE A 70 13.86 1.01 -10.75
C PHE A 70 12.71 1.63 -11.54
N THR A 71 13.02 2.48 -12.53
CA THR A 71 12.02 3.13 -13.37
C THR A 71 11.35 2.12 -14.29
N VAL A 72 12.14 1.25 -14.94
CA VAL A 72 11.61 0.18 -15.81
C VAL A 72 10.76 -0.79 -15.00
N PHE A 73 11.25 -1.23 -13.84
CA PHE A 73 10.49 -2.11 -12.94
C PHE A 73 9.16 -1.46 -12.50
N SER A 74 9.21 -0.19 -12.07
CA SER A 74 8.02 0.52 -11.59
C SER A 74 7.01 0.74 -12.71
N ASN A 75 7.46 1.06 -13.92
CA ASN A 75 6.59 1.20 -15.08
C ASN A 75 5.87 -0.11 -15.40
N TRP A 76 6.62 -1.22 -15.47
CA TRP A 76 6.08 -2.54 -15.73
C TRP A 76 5.05 -2.97 -14.66
N LEU A 77 5.39 -2.83 -13.38
CA LEU A 77 4.50 -3.22 -12.29
C LEU A 77 3.25 -2.32 -12.22
N PHE A 78 3.41 -1.02 -12.49
CA PHE A 78 2.29 -0.09 -12.56
C PHE A 78 1.35 -0.43 -13.71
N ASP A 79 1.87 -0.74 -14.89
CA ASP A 79 1.05 -1.04 -16.07
C ASP A 79 0.24 -2.33 -15.86
N ILE A 80 0.86 -3.38 -15.31
CA ILE A 80 0.14 -4.60 -14.90
C ILE A 80 -0.94 -4.29 -13.88
N SER A 81 -0.63 -3.48 -12.87
CA SER A 81 -1.60 -3.10 -11.84
C SER A 81 -2.76 -2.29 -12.42
N ALA A 82 -2.48 -1.38 -13.35
CA ALA A 82 -3.50 -0.58 -14.02
C ALA A 82 -4.40 -1.45 -14.91
N ASP A 83 -3.83 -2.44 -15.61
CA ASP A 83 -4.58 -3.38 -16.44
C ASP A 83 -5.43 -4.32 -15.59
N PHE A 84 -4.96 -4.75 -14.41
CA PHE A 84 -5.79 -5.45 -13.43
C PHE A 84 -6.99 -4.60 -12.99
N LEU A 85 -6.79 -3.30 -12.72
CA LEU A 85 -7.87 -2.40 -12.32
C LEU A 85 -8.88 -2.14 -13.44
N LYS A 86 -8.41 -2.02 -14.69
CA LYS A 86 -9.28 -1.94 -15.89
C LYS A 86 -9.99 -3.25 -16.15
N GLY A 87 -9.44 -4.40 -15.73
CA GLY A 87 -10.11 -5.69 -15.83
C GLY A 87 -11.49 -5.71 -15.17
N PHE A 88 -11.70 -4.91 -14.12
CA PHE A 88 -13.00 -4.75 -13.46
C PHE A 88 -14.02 -3.95 -14.30
N ASP A 89 -13.61 -3.29 -15.38
CA ASP A 89 -14.55 -2.66 -16.32
C ASP A 89 -15.48 -3.71 -16.93
N SER A 90 -15.01 -4.96 -17.10
CA SER A 90 -15.82 -6.10 -17.54
C SER A 90 -16.95 -6.49 -16.57
N VAL A 91 -16.85 -6.07 -15.30
CA VAL A 91 -17.83 -6.32 -14.23
C VAL A 91 -18.70 -5.07 -14.01
N GLY A 92 -18.65 -4.09 -14.92
CA GLY A 92 -19.45 -2.85 -14.85
C GLY A 92 -18.87 -1.79 -13.92
N SER A 93 -17.61 -1.93 -13.49
CA SER A 93 -16.87 -0.86 -12.79
C SER A 93 -16.23 0.10 -13.82
N ASN A 94 -15.48 1.09 -13.32
CA ASN A 94 -14.54 1.85 -14.13
C ASN A 94 -13.19 1.95 -13.39
N TYR A 95 -12.10 2.16 -14.13
CA TYR A 95 -10.75 2.34 -13.57
C TYR A 95 -10.73 3.27 -12.34
N THR A 96 -11.32 4.46 -12.43
CA THR A 96 -11.36 5.44 -11.32
C THR A 96 -12.02 4.88 -10.06
N ALA A 97 -13.14 4.17 -10.21
CA ALA A 97 -13.85 3.57 -9.10
C ALA A 97 -13.04 2.40 -8.50
N SER A 98 -12.54 1.50 -9.35
CA SER A 98 -11.70 0.36 -8.94
C SER A 98 -10.44 0.83 -8.21
N SER A 99 -9.76 1.86 -8.70
CA SER A 99 -8.60 2.47 -8.04
C SER A 99 -8.94 2.97 -6.65
N VAL A 100 -10.03 3.74 -6.48
CA VAL A 100 -10.39 4.27 -5.16
C VAL A 100 -10.80 3.15 -4.19
N ILE A 101 -11.52 2.13 -4.66
CA ILE A 101 -11.89 0.99 -3.81
C ILE A 101 -10.64 0.25 -3.34
N ILE A 102 -9.78 -0.16 -4.27
CA ILE A 102 -8.65 -1.05 -4.00
C ILE A 102 -7.48 -0.32 -3.34
N CYS A 103 -7.17 0.89 -3.79
CA CYS A 103 -6.00 1.64 -3.33
C CYS A 103 -6.30 2.55 -2.12
N VAL A 104 -7.57 2.83 -1.80
CA VAL A 104 -7.95 3.71 -0.69
C VAL A 104 -8.84 2.99 0.33
N PHE A 105 -10.03 2.51 -0.07
CA PHE A 105 -10.97 1.95 0.89
C PHE A 105 -10.49 0.64 1.53
N ILE A 106 -9.96 -0.29 0.73
CA ILE A 106 -9.42 -1.56 1.26
C ILE A 106 -8.27 -1.29 2.25
N PRO A 107 -7.24 -0.47 1.92
CA PRO A 107 -6.20 -0.14 2.88
C PRO A 107 -6.70 0.52 4.16
N ILE A 108 -7.63 1.47 4.06
CA ILE A 108 -8.24 2.12 5.23
C ILE A 108 -8.94 1.09 6.12
N ALA A 109 -9.72 0.17 5.53
CA ALA A 109 -10.39 -0.89 6.29
C ALA A 109 -9.38 -1.80 7.01
N ILE A 110 -8.30 -2.19 6.33
CA ILE A 110 -7.24 -3.01 6.93
C ILE A 110 -6.54 -2.26 8.07
N TYR A 111 -6.18 -0.99 7.88
CA TYR A 111 -5.62 -0.16 8.94
C TYR A 111 -6.55 -0.06 10.14
N PHE A 112 -7.86 0.16 9.92
CA PHE A 112 -8.84 0.22 10.99
C PHE A 112 -8.84 -1.07 11.83
N LEU A 113 -8.86 -2.23 11.18
CA LEU A 113 -8.82 -3.53 11.85
C LEU A 113 -7.50 -3.74 12.61
N LEU A 114 -6.36 -3.44 11.99
CA LEU A 114 -5.03 -3.61 12.59
C LEU A 114 -4.82 -2.67 13.78
N ILE A 115 -5.16 -1.39 13.65
CA ILE A 115 -5.05 -0.40 14.73
C ILE A 115 -5.99 -0.78 15.88
N LYS A 116 -7.25 -1.14 15.59
CA LYS A 116 -8.19 -1.62 16.61
C LYS A 116 -7.62 -2.79 17.41
N LYS A 117 -7.06 -3.78 16.72
CA LYS A 117 -6.46 -4.96 17.37
C LYS A 117 -5.17 -4.63 18.13
N ALA A 118 -4.33 -3.74 17.59
CA ALA A 118 -3.05 -3.36 18.16
C ALA A 118 -3.19 -2.55 19.46
N TYR A 119 -4.20 -1.67 19.54
CA TYR A 119 -4.34 -0.71 20.64
C TYR A 119 -5.52 -1.03 21.57
N PHE A 120 -6.66 -1.48 21.05
CA PHE A 120 -7.88 -1.60 21.85
C PHE A 120 -8.13 -3.01 22.37
N PHE A 121 -7.71 -4.06 21.65
CA PHE A 121 -7.96 -5.44 22.09
C PHE A 121 -7.12 -5.86 23.30
N LYS A 122 -6.08 -5.10 23.66
CA LYS A 122 -5.19 -5.40 24.79
C LYS A 122 -5.83 -5.08 26.15
N HIS A 123 -6.86 -4.23 26.21
CA HIS A 123 -7.45 -3.81 27.49
C HIS A 123 -8.41 -4.84 28.11
N HIS A 124 -8.89 -5.82 27.35
CA HIS A 124 -9.90 -6.78 27.84
C HIS A 124 -9.34 -8.08 28.44
N LYS A 125 -8.01 -8.25 28.45
CA LYS A 125 -7.37 -9.50 28.94
C LYS A 125 -6.66 -9.35 30.28
N THR A 126 -6.87 -8.24 30.99
CA THR A 126 -6.22 -7.92 32.27
C THR A 126 -7.20 -7.85 33.46
N GLU A 127 -8.42 -8.38 33.30
CA GLU A 127 -9.45 -8.44 34.36
C GLU A 127 -10.02 -9.86 34.57
N LYS A 128 -9.17 -10.89 34.54
CA LYS A 128 -9.54 -12.20 35.09
C LYS A 128 -8.39 -12.79 35.87
#